data_AF-A0A6L6VM76-F1
#
_entry.id   AF-A0A6L6VM76-F1
#
_cell.length_a   1.000
_cell.length_b   1.000
_cell.length_c   1.000
_cell.angle_alpha   90.00
_cell.angle_beta   90.00
_cell.angle_gamma   90.00
#
_symmetry.space_group_name_H-M   'P 1'
#
loop_
_entity.id
_entity.type
_entity.pdbx_description
1 polymer ?
#
loop_
_entity_poly.entity_id
_entity_poly.type
_entity_poly.pdbx_seq_one_letter_code
_entity_poly.pdbx_strand_id
1 'polypeptide(L)' 'MPPLTADQVQALQAYAARHGRRWKSVLNRVWMGEPPHDDAGTLRGLRNSHGPTWLQFYRLPKAEPAQTPNQNGRTDLPDV' A
#
# COMPACT_ATOMS: atom_id res chain seq x y z
N MET A 1 -11.21 4.93 9.62
CA MET A 1 -9.78 4.97 9.23
C MET A 1 -9.67 5.79 7.97
N PRO A 2 -8.76 6.78 7.89
CA PRO A 2 -8.53 7.49 6.63
C PRO A 2 -8.05 6.49 5.56
N PRO A 3 -8.54 6.59 4.32
CA PRO A 3 -8.06 5.75 3.23
C PRO A 3 -6.60 6.12 2.88
N LEU A 4 -5.82 5.13 2.44
CA LEU A 4 -4.46 5.39 1.98
C LEU A 4 -4.50 6.25 0.72
N THR A 5 -3.62 7.24 0.66
CA THR A 5 -3.43 8.00 -0.58
C THR A 5 -2.72 7.15 -1.63
N ALA A 6 -2.94 7.45 -2.91
CA ALA A 6 -2.28 6.74 -4.01
C ALA A 6 -0.75 6.76 -3.87
N ASP A 7 -0.17 7.88 -3.42
CA ASP A 7 1.27 8.03 -3.17
C ASP A 7 1.78 7.07 -2.07
N GLN A 8 1.01 6.94 -0.97
CA GLN A 8 1.32 6.00 0.10
C GLN A 8 1.30 4.55 -0.37
N VAL A 9 0.30 4.18 -1.17
CA VAL A 9 0.19 2.83 -1.75
C VAL A 9 1.36 2.57 -2.70
N GLN A 10 1.69 3.52 -3.57
CA GLN A 10 2.78 3.36 -4.52
C GLN A 10 4.14 3.25 -3.81
N ALA A 11 4.38 4.05 -2.77
CA ALA A 11 5.58 3.97 -1.94
C ALA A 11 5.69 2.61 -1.24
N LEU A 12 4.59 2.13 -0.65
CA LEU A 12 4.50 0.79 -0.05
C LEU A 12 4.78 -0.33 -1.05
N GLN A 13 4.28 -0.19 -2.29
CA GLN A 13 4.47 -1.17 -3.34
C GLN A 13 5.89 -1.20 -3.88
N ALA A 14 6.51 -0.03 -4.09
CA ALA A 14 7.92 0.08 -4.43
C ALA A 14 8.80 -0.51 -3.30
N TYR A 15 8.45 -0.24 -2.04
CA TYR A 15 9.15 -0.78 -0.88
C TYR A 15 9.00 -2.30 -0.79
N ALA A 16 7.79 -2.82 -1.01
CA ALA A 16 7.52 -4.26 -1.04
C ALA A 16 8.24 -4.96 -2.18
N ALA A 17 8.34 -4.33 -3.37
CA ALA A 17 9.08 -4.86 -4.50
C ALA A 17 10.59 -4.92 -4.23
N ARG A 18 11.16 -3.90 -3.56
CA ARG A 18 12.59 -3.83 -3.21
C ARG A 18 12.99 -4.81 -2.12
N HIS A 19 12.16 -4.97 -1.08
CA HIS A 19 12.47 -5.81 0.08
C HIS A 19 11.89 -7.24 0.01
N GLY A 20 11.03 -7.54 -0.97
CA GLY A 20 10.42 -8.85 -1.15
C GLY A 20 9.56 -9.27 0.03
N ARG A 21 9.42 -10.59 0.29
CA ARG A 21 8.49 -11.16 1.30
C ARG A 21 8.66 -10.61 2.73
N ARG A 22 9.83 -10.05 3.08
CA ARG A 22 10.13 -9.51 4.42
C ARG A 22 9.84 -8.01 4.55
N TRP A 23 9.32 -7.37 3.50
CA TRP A 23 9.05 -5.93 3.49
C TRP A 23 8.25 -5.45 4.71
N LYS A 24 7.27 -6.24 5.17
CA LYS A 24 6.50 -5.94 6.38
C LYS A 24 7.36 -5.86 7.64
N SER A 25 8.21 -6.88 7.84
CA SER A 25 9.09 -6.95 9.00
C SER A 25 10.14 -5.85 8.97
N VAL A 26 10.70 -5.56 7.80
CA VAL A 26 11.67 -4.47 7.63
C VAL A 26 10.99 -3.13 7.92
N LEU A 27 9.84 -2.86 7.31
CA LEU A 27 9.08 -1.62 7.53
C LEU A 27 8.69 -1.44 9.01
N ASN A 28 8.31 -2.52 9.70
CA ASN A 28 8.02 -2.45 11.13
C ASN A 28 9.27 -2.12 11.98
N ARG A 29 10.44 -2.66 11.63
CA ARG A 29 11.71 -2.32 12.31
C ARG A 29 12.09 -0.86 12.06
N VAL A 30 11.96 -0.43 10.82
CA VAL A 30 12.18 0.94 10.38
C VAL A 30 11.26 1.91 11.13
N TRP A 31 9.98 1.57 11.31
CA TRP A 31 9.05 2.31 12.16
C TRP A 31 9.43 2.34 13.65
N MET A 32 10.13 1.32 14.15
CA MET A 32 10.70 1.30 15.50
C MET A 32 12.03 2.08 15.62
N GLY A 33 12.56 2.63 14.52
CA GLY A 33 13.79 3.41 14.50
C GLY A 33 15.05 2.63 14.14
N GLU A 34 14.92 1.39 13.64
CA GLU A 34 16.05 0.64 13.12
C GLU A 34 16.42 1.08 11.69
N PRO A 35 17.72 1.05 11.32
CA PRO A 35 18.12 1.23 9.93
C PRO A 35 17.56 0.10 9.03
N PRO A 36 17.31 0.36 7.73
CA PRO A 36 17.71 1.56 6.99
C PRO A 36 16.74 2.73 7.14
N HIS A 37 17.30 3.95 7.21
CA HIS A 37 16.53 5.21 7.20
C HIS A 37 15.94 5.54 5.82
N ASP A 38 15.71 4.54 4.97
CA ASP A 38 14.98 4.62 3.69
C ASP A 38 13.46 4.78 3.94
N ASP A 39 13.09 5.48 5.01
CA ASP A 39 11.73 5.96 5.24
C ASP A 39 11.49 7.13 4.30
N ALA A 40 10.88 6.86 3.15
CA ALA A 40 10.23 7.91 2.40
C ALA A 40 9.26 8.65 3.34
N GLY A 41 9.29 9.99 3.38
CA GLY A 41 8.45 10.79 4.29
C GLY A 41 6.95 10.40 4.26
N THR A 42 6.49 9.89 3.11
CA THR A 42 5.18 9.28 2.90
C THR A 42 4.89 8.09 3.85
N LEU A 43 5.85 7.18 4.06
CA LEU A 43 5.72 6.04 5.00
C LEU A 43 5.66 6.50 6.45
N ARG A 44 6.35 7.59 6.78
CA ARG A 44 6.32 8.22 8.10
C ARG A 44 4.94 8.84 8.39
N GLY A 45 4.34 9.48 7.39
CA GLY A 45 2.96 9.95 7.45
C GLY A 45 1.96 8.81 7.64
N LEU A 46 2.14 7.72 6.89
CA LEU A 46 1.31 6.52 7.03
C LEU A 46 1.36 5.94 8.45
N ARG A 47 2.57 5.83 9.03
CA ARG A 47 2.75 5.41 10.42
C ARG A 47 1.97 6.30 11.38
N ASN A 48 2.08 7.62 11.24
CA ASN A 48 1.38 8.58 12.12
C ASN A 48 -0.16 8.46 12.02
N SER A 49 -0.70 8.10 10.86
CA SER A 49 -2.15 7.97 10.65
C SER A 49 -2.72 6.60 11.01
N HIS A 50 -1.96 5.51 10.85
CA HIS A 50 -2.46 4.13 10.96
C HIS A 50 -1.82 3.29 12.07
N GLY A 51 -0.61 3.64 12.50
CA GLY A 51 0.15 2.89 13.49
C GLY A 51 0.75 1.56 13.01
N PRO A 52 1.60 0.92 13.82
CA PRO A 52 2.32 -0.31 13.47
C PRO A 52 1.40 -1.53 13.27
N THR A 53 0.32 -1.60 14.03
CA THR A 53 -0.63 -2.73 14.00
C THR A 53 -1.36 -2.84 12.66
N TRP A 54 -1.57 -1.71 11.97
CA TRP A 54 -2.22 -1.69 10.66
C TRP A 54 -1.46 -2.51 9.62
N LEU A 55 -0.13 -2.57 9.68
CA LEU A 55 0.68 -3.35 8.74
C LEU A 55 0.39 -4.86 8.77
N GLN A 56 -0.03 -5.35 9.93
CA GLN A 56 -0.39 -6.76 10.13
C GLN A 56 -1.69 -7.08 9.39
N PHE A 57 -2.67 -6.17 9.45
CA PHE A 57 -3.96 -6.30 8.76
C PHE A 57 -3.90 -5.88 7.28
N TYR A 58 -2.96 -5.02 6.91
CA TYR A 58 -2.83 -4.54 5.55
C TYR A 58 -2.29 -5.64 4.64
N ARG A 59 -3.09 -6.00 3.63
CA ARG A 59 -2.64 -6.83 2.52
C ARG A 59 -2.32 -5.89 1.38
N LEU A 60 -1.06 -5.89 0.95
CA LEU A 60 -0.71 -5.19 -0.27
C LEU A 60 -1.53 -5.85 -1.39
N PRO A 61 -2.36 -5.10 -2.13
CA PRO A 61 -2.88 -5.63 -3.38
C PRO A 61 -1.64 -6.01 -4.21
N LYS A 62 -1.59 -7.27 -4.62
CA LYS A 62 -0.51 -7.75 -5.48
C LYS A 62 -0.39 -6.73 -6.61
N ALA A 63 0.83 -6.26 -6.88
CA ALA A 63 1.08 -5.45 -8.06
C ALA A 63 0.64 -6.30 -9.25
N GLU A 64 -0.60 -6.13 -9.67
CA GLU A 64 -1.08 -6.56 -10.98
C GLU A 64 -0.28 -5.69 -11.94
N PRO A 65 0.68 -6.27 -12.67
CA PRO A 65 1.34 -5.53 -13.74
C PRO A 65 0.23 -5.20 -14.74
N ALA A 66 0.07 -3.91 -15.00
CA ALA A 66 -0.93 -3.35 -15.92
C ALA A 66 -2.40 -3.45 -15.45
N GLN A 67 -2.89 -2.31 -14.97
CA GLN A 67 -4.26 -1.92 -15.24
C GLN A 67 -4.46 -1.91 -16.77
N THR A 68 -5.04 -2.96 -17.35
CA THR A 68 -6.01 -2.72 -18.42
C THR A 68 -7.20 -2.03 -17.77
N PRO A 69 -7.57 -0.80 -18.15
CA PRO A 69 -8.75 -0.16 -17.64
C PRO A 69 -9.95 -0.88 -18.25
N ASN A 70 -10.38 -2.00 -17.68
CA ASN A 70 -11.70 -2.52 -18.01
C ASN A 70 -12.72 -1.75 -17.18
N GLN A 71 -13.16 -0.65 -17.77
CA GLN A 71 -14.16 0.25 -17.24
C GLN A 71 -15.46 -0.54 -16.99
N ASN A 72 -15.92 -0.50 -15.75
CA ASN A 72 -17.21 -1.04 -15.34
C ASN A 72 -18.36 -0.35 -16.09
N GLY A 73 -19.40 -1.13 -16.40
CA GLY A 73 -20.79 -0.64 -16.40
C GLY A 73 -21.34 -0.17 -17.74
N ARG A 74 -21.79 -1.12 -18.57
CA ARG A 74 -22.96 -0.86 -19.41
C ARG A 74 -24.17 -1.44 -18.70
N THR A 75 -24.85 -0.58 -17.96
CA THR A 75 -26.23 -0.77 -17.52
C THR A 75 -27.06 -1.08 -18.76
N ASP A 76 -27.51 -2.32 -18.90
CA ASP A 76 -28.64 -2.64 -19.77
C ASP A 76 -29.79 -2.99 -18.83
N LEU A 77 -30.63 -2.00 -18.57
CA LEU A 77 -31.97 -2.21 -18.02
C LEU A 77 -32.82 -2.86 -19.14
N PRO A 78 -33.77 -3.73 -18.80
CA PRO A 78 -34.65 -4.33 -19.80
C PRO A 78 -35.73 -3.32 -20.24
N ASP A 79 -35.91 -3.14 -21.55
CA ASP A 79 -37.10 -2.49 -22.12
C ASP A 79 -37.40 -3.05 -23.52
N VAL A 80 -38.20 -4.12 -23.58
CA VAL A 80 -39.37 -4.36 -24.48
C VAL A 80 -39.81 -5.83 -24.43
#